data_AF-A0A163YIA3-F1
#
_entry.id   AF-A0A163YIA3-F1
#
_cell.length_a   1.000
_cell.length_b   1.000
_cell.length_c   1.000
_cell.angle_alpha   90.00
_cell.angle_beta   90.00
_cell.angle_gamma   90.00
#
_symmetry.space_group_name_H-M   'P 1'
#
loop_
_entity.id
_entity.type
_entity.pdbx_description
1 polymer ?
#
loop_
_entity_poly.entity_id
_entity_poly.type
_entity_poly.pdbx_seq_one_letter_code
_entity_poly.pdbx_strand_id
1 'polypeptide(L)'
;MGWFTNNSKQWELRVGWICFLAIAFPFVFPPIAMLYMGIRSKIRSLIYASMLWTSLYFIGYGSYFLFGNTTKVEISIFIILLSGALVVAFYLKEYLRRVHLGSIIKIKWNTSYDYIDFMRRKEISEVLSVSDFIHHLMQWQQQIKNDEVRGSIFTMIQLTKSMTVDNKHHMDLFIERHAYSIENMLQQYYQIELSKLNNEVIKSAEQKIRTTLLVAIKAFENELNKKVQYQHLAIEVESEVYIRDLKNKGLL
;
A
#
# COMPACT_ATOMS: atom_id res chain seq x y z
N MET A 1 -1.27 13.45 -12.08
CA MET A 1 -2.12 12.53 -11.27
C MET A 1 -3.54 12.50 -11.80
N GLY A 2 -4.24 11.39 -11.56
CA GLY A 2 -5.65 11.17 -11.91
C GLY A 2 -6.58 11.88 -10.93
N TRP A 3 -7.89 11.71 -11.12
CA TRP A 3 -8.89 12.29 -10.21
C TRP A 3 -9.10 11.44 -8.97
N PHE A 4 -8.97 10.11 -9.08
CA PHE A 4 -9.27 9.18 -7.97
C PHE A 4 -8.10 8.25 -7.61
N THR A 5 -7.11 8.14 -8.49
CA THR A 5 -5.94 7.28 -8.38
C THR A 5 -4.64 8.02 -8.74
N ASN A 6 -3.48 7.42 -8.43
CA ASN A 6 -2.17 7.98 -8.79
C ASN A 6 -1.85 7.86 -10.29
N ASN A 7 -2.66 7.09 -11.04
CA ASN A 7 -2.50 6.90 -12.49
C ASN A 7 -2.92 8.13 -13.30
N SER A 8 -2.63 8.14 -14.60
CA SER A 8 -3.01 9.25 -15.49
C SER A 8 -4.53 9.34 -15.71
N LYS A 9 -5.05 10.54 -15.98
CA LYS A 9 -6.48 10.75 -16.28
C LYS A 9 -6.96 9.93 -17.48
N GLN A 10 -6.09 9.75 -18.49
CA GLN A 10 -6.38 8.91 -19.65
C GLN A 10 -6.58 7.43 -19.28
N TRP A 11 -5.82 6.94 -18.30
CA TRP A 11 -6.00 5.59 -17.79
C TRP A 11 -7.34 5.42 -17.08
N GLU A 12 -7.74 6.37 -16.23
CA GLU A 12 -9.03 6.34 -15.53
C GLU A 12 -10.20 6.35 -16.51
N LEU A 13 -10.13 7.16 -17.58
CA LEU A 13 -11.13 7.18 -18.65
C LEU A 13 -11.18 5.86 -19.42
N ARG A 14 -10.02 5.29 -19.78
CA ARG A 14 -9.94 4.01 -20.51
C ARG A 14 -10.45 2.84 -19.69
N VAL A 15 -10.24 2.85 -18.37
CA VAL A 15 -10.67 1.78 -17.48
C VAL A 15 -12.14 1.93 -17.08
N GLY A 16 -12.58 3.17 -16.82
CA GLY A 16 -13.91 3.51 -16.37
C GLY A 16 -14.92 3.87 -17.47
N TRP A 17 -14.58 3.71 -18.76
CA TRP A 17 -15.39 4.19 -19.89
C TRP A 17 -16.88 3.77 -19.80
N ILE A 18 -17.16 2.51 -19.44
CA ILE A 18 -18.54 2.00 -19.25
C ILE A 18 -19.26 2.74 -18.13
N CYS A 19 -18.55 3.08 -17.06
CA CYS A 19 -19.13 3.78 -15.91
C CYS A 19 -19.46 5.23 -16.29
N PHE A 20 -18.56 5.89 -17.03
CA PHE A 20 -18.82 7.24 -17.55
C PHE A 20 -19.99 7.26 -18.53
N LEU A 21 -20.10 6.26 -19.42
CA LEU A 21 -21.27 6.10 -20.30
C LEU A 21 -22.54 5.84 -19.51
N ALA A 22 -22.51 5.06 -18.43
CA ALA A 22 -23.67 4.82 -17.58
C ALA A 22 -24.16 6.05 -16.83
N ILE A 23 -23.24 6.96 -16.46
CA ILE A 23 -23.62 8.23 -15.84
C ILE A 23 -24.21 9.20 -16.88
N ALA A 24 -23.61 9.26 -18.08
CA ALA A 24 -24.10 10.14 -19.15
C ALA A 24 -25.42 9.65 -19.78
N PHE A 25 -25.60 8.33 -19.87
CA PHE A 25 -26.75 7.67 -20.50
C PHE A 25 -27.40 6.70 -19.51
N PRO A 26 -28.22 7.21 -18.56
CA PRO A 26 -28.84 6.42 -17.49
C PRO A 26 -29.88 5.40 -18.00
N PHE A 27 -30.25 5.45 -19.29
CA PHE A 27 -31.38 4.68 -19.83
C PHE A 27 -31.11 3.18 -19.97
N VAL A 28 -29.87 2.79 -20.22
CA VAL A 28 -29.53 1.40 -20.61
C VAL A 28 -28.29 0.88 -19.89
N PHE A 29 -27.29 1.73 -19.72
CA PHE A 29 -25.97 1.31 -19.28
C PHE A 29 -25.79 1.06 -17.78
N PRO A 30 -26.57 1.63 -16.83
CA PRO A 30 -26.29 1.44 -15.40
C PRO A 30 -26.27 -0.01 -14.90
N PRO A 31 -27.21 -0.90 -15.25
CA PRO A 31 -27.16 -2.30 -14.81
C PRO A 31 -25.93 -3.04 -15.36
N ILE A 32 -25.55 -2.77 -16.62
CA ILE A 32 -24.37 -3.35 -17.28
C ILE A 32 -23.09 -2.83 -16.63
N ALA A 33 -23.02 -1.53 -16.34
CA ALA A 33 -21.90 -0.91 -15.66
C ALA A 33 -21.70 -1.48 -14.25
N MET A 34 -22.77 -1.65 -13.48
CA MET A 34 -22.71 -2.27 -12.14
C MET A 34 -22.18 -3.71 -12.22
N LEU A 35 -22.62 -4.50 -13.20
CA LEU A 35 -22.15 -5.87 -13.42
C LEU A 35 -20.65 -5.88 -13.76
N TYR A 36 -20.25 -5.04 -14.72
CA TYR A 36 -18.88 -4.90 -15.15
C TYR A 36 -17.97 -4.48 -13.99
N MET A 37 -18.41 -3.49 -13.20
CA MET A 37 -17.71 -3.06 -12.00
C MET A 37 -17.60 -4.20 -11.00
N GLY A 38 -18.69 -4.91 -10.73
CA GLY A 38 -18.74 -6.02 -9.78
C GLY A 38 -17.78 -7.16 -10.13
N ILE A 39 -17.74 -7.59 -11.40
CA ILE A 39 -16.85 -8.67 -11.87
C ILE A 39 -15.39 -8.22 -11.82
N ARG A 40 -15.06 -7.08 -12.44
CA ARG A 40 -13.67 -6.64 -12.58
C ARG A 40 -13.05 -6.24 -11.24
N SER A 41 -13.84 -5.60 -10.37
CA SER A 41 -13.37 -5.20 -9.04
C SER A 41 -13.58 -6.27 -7.96
N LYS A 42 -14.24 -7.39 -8.26
CA LYS A 42 -14.58 -8.48 -7.31
C LYS A 42 -15.45 -8.02 -6.12
N ILE A 43 -16.43 -7.17 -6.36
CA ILE A 43 -17.39 -6.66 -5.35
C ILE A 43 -18.73 -7.38 -5.55
N ARG A 44 -19.14 -8.21 -4.58
CA ARG A 44 -20.39 -9.00 -4.69
C ARG A 44 -21.64 -8.14 -4.61
N SER A 45 -21.63 -7.08 -3.78
CA SER A 45 -22.79 -6.19 -3.64
C SER A 45 -23.21 -5.54 -4.96
N LEU A 46 -22.25 -5.17 -5.82
CA LEU A 46 -22.52 -4.61 -7.14
C LEU A 46 -23.12 -5.62 -8.11
N ILE A 47 -22.82 -6.91 -7.97
CA ILE A 47 -23.44 -7.97 -8.78
C ILE A 47 -24.91 -8.13 -8.39
N TYR A 48 -25.22 -8.18 -7.09
CA TYR A 48 -26.60 -8.23 -6.62
C TYR A 48 -27.38 -6.96 -6.98
N ALA A 49 -26.75 -5.78 -6.85
CA ALA A 49 -27.35 -4.51 -7.25
C ALA A 49 -27.65 -4.49 -8.76
N SER A 50 -26.75 -5.01 -9.60
CA SER A 50 -26.99 -5.12 -11.04
C SER A 50 -28.20 -6.00 -11.36
N MET A 51 -28.34 -7.16 -10.71
CA MET A 51 -29.51 -8.04 -10.92
C MET A 51 -30.81 -7.36 -10.50
N LEU A 52 -30.82 -6.68 -9.36
CA LEU A 52 -31.97 -5.94 -8.86
C LEU A 52 -32.36 -4.82 -9.82
N TRP A 53 -31.40 -4.00 -10.25
CA TRP A 53 -31.66 -2.89 -11.18
C TRP A 53 -32.08 -3.38 -12.57
N THR A 54 -31.56 -4.52 -13.03
CA THR A 54 -32.02 -5.16 -14.26
C THR A 54 -33.50 -5.51 -14.16
N SER A 55 -33.93 -6.12 -13.04
CA SER A 55 -35.34 -6.44 -12.78
C SER A 55 -36.22 -5.17 -12.75
N LEU A 56 -35.77 -4.11 -12.06
CA LEU A 56 -36.48 -2.83 -12.03
C LEU A 56 -36.61 -2.18 -13.41
N TYR A 57 -35.59 -2.30 -14.26
CA TYR A 57 -35.66 -1.78 -15.63
C TYR A 57 -36.69 -2.55 -16.44
N PHE A 58 -36.73 -3.89 -16.35
CA PHE A 58 -37.76 -4.69 -17.01
C PHE A 58 -39.17 -4.34 -16.52
N ILE A 59 -39.35 -4.14 -15.21
CA ILE A 59 -40.64 -3.70 -14.65
C ILE A 59 -41.02 -2.31 -15.15
N GLY A 60 -40.07 -1.37 -15.18
CA GLY A 60 -40.28 -0.02 -15.69
C GLY A 60 -40.70 -0.03 -17.16
N TYR A 61 -39.92 -0.65 -18.03
CA TYR A 61 -40.24 -0.76 -19.46
C TYR A 61 -41.51 -1.59 -19.72
N GLY A 62 -41.75 -2.65 -18.95
CA GLY A 62 -42.99 -3.44 -19.04
C GLY A 62 -44.23 -2.63 -18.63
N SER A 63 -44.11 -1.80 -17.60
CA SER A 63 -45.19 -0.89 -17.19
C SER A 63 -45.51 0.15 -18.26
N TYR A 64 -44.50 0.64 -18.98
CA TYR A 64 -44.68 1.53 -20.12
C TYR A 64 -45.46 0.86 -21.26
N PHE A 65 -45.15 -0.40 -21.54
CA PHE A 65 -45.84 -1.16 -22.60
C PHE A 65 -47.29 -1.47 -22.24
N LEU A 66 -47.58 -1.79 -20.97
CA LEU A 66 -48.92 -2.20 -20.54
C LEU A 66 -49.86 -1.01 -20.26
N PHE A 67 -49.37 0.04 -19.62
CA PHE A 67 -50.19 1.17 -19.17
C PHE A 67 -50.08 2.40 -20.08
N GLY A 68 -49.23 2.34 -21.10
CA GLY A 68 -49.01 3.44 -22.05
C GLY A 68 -48.39 4.67 -21.43
N ASN A 69 -48.51 5.80 -22.13
CA ASN A 69 -47.93 7.05 -21.69
C ASN A 69 -48.82 7.77 -20.66
N THR A 70 -48.71 7.34 -19.41
CA THR A 70 -49.26 8.08 -18.27
C THR A 70 -48.14 8.73 -17.49
N THR A 71 -48.37 9.96 -17.00
CA THR A 71 -47.36 10.75 -16.28
C THR A 71 -46.80 10.01 -15.05
N LYS A 72 -47.59 9.15 -14.40
CA LYS A 72 -47.15 8.33 -13.27
C LYS A 72 -46.11 7.28 -13.67
N VAL A 73 -46.27 6.67 -14.84
CA VAL A 73 -45.35 5.66 -15.37
C VAL A 73 -44.05 6.32 -15.83
N GLU A 74 -44.13 7.47 -16.50
CA GLU A 74 -42.95 8.25 -16.92
C GLU A 74 -42.08 8.66 -15.71
N ILE A 75 -42.70 9.20 -14.64
CA ILE A 75 -41.98 9.59 -13.42
C ILE A 75 -41.34 8.36 -12.76
N SER A 76 -42.04 7.23 -12.71
CA SER A 76 -41.52 6.01 -12.08
C SER A 76 -40.31 5.47 -12.84
N ILE A 77 -40.37 5.43 -14.17
CA ILE A 77 -39.25 5.02 -15.02
C ILE A 77 -38.09 5.99 -14.85
N PHE A 78 -38.34 7.30 -14.87
CA PHE A 78 -37.30 8.31 -14.68
C PHE A 78 -36.54 8.11 -13.37
N ILE A 79 -37.24 7.86 -12.26
CA ILE A 79 -36.62 7.61 -10.94
C ILE A 79 -35.78 6.33 -10.95
N ILE A 80 -36.30 5.24 -11.55
CA ILE A 80 -35.58 3.96 -11.65
C ILE A 80 -34.29 4.12 -12.46
N LEU A 81 -34.35 4.84 -13.58
CA LEU A 81 -33.21 5.06 -14.46
C LEU A 81 -32.15 5.95 -13.77
N LEU A 82 -32.58 7.10 -13.22
CA LEU A 82 -31.69 8.06 -12.57
C LEU A 82 -31.01 7.47 -11.32
N SER A 83 -31.76 6.73 -10.49
CA SER A 83 -31.20 6.08 -9.30
C SER A 83 -30.12 5.07 -9.65
N GLY A 84 -30.24 4.37 -10.78
CA GLY A 84 -29.20 3.46 -11.28
C GLY A 84 -27.90 4.17 -11.61
N ALA A 85 -27.96 5.28 -12.34
CA ALA A 85 -26.77 6.07 -12.65
C ALA A 85 -26.12 6.67 -11.39
N LEU A 86 -26.94 7.07 -10.41
CA LEU A 86 -26.48 7.61 -9.14
C LEU A 86 -25.72 6.57 -8.30
N VAL A 87 -26.19 5.32 -8.28
CA VAL A 87 -25.46 4.20 -7.66
C VAL A 87 -24.09 3.99 -8.35
N VAL A 88 -24.05 3.98 -9.69
CA VAL A 88 -22.77 3.85 -10.43
C VAL A 88 -21.81 4.98 -10.07
N ALA A 89 -22.29 6.22 -9.97
CA ALA A 89 -21.49 7.37 -9.60
C ALA A 89 -20.88 7.25 -8.20
N PHE A 90 -21.64 6.79 -7.20
CA PHE A 90 -21.12 6.58 -5.85
C PHE A 90 -20.01 5.52 -5.78
N TYR A 91 -20.15 4.44 -6.54
CA TYR A 91 -19.17 3.35 -6.54
C TYR A 91 -18.00 3.56 -7.50
N LEU A 92 -18.02 4.59 -8.37
CA LEU A 92 -16.98 4.85 -9.36
C LEU A 92 -15.59 5.01 -8.73
N LYS A 93 -15.49 5.81 -7.67
CA LYS A 93 -14.23 6.06 -6.96
C LYS A 93 -13.65 4.78 -6.38
N GLU A 94 -14.49 3.98 -5.73
CA GLU A 94 -14.09 2.72 -5.11
C GLU A 94 -13.66 1.69 -6.18
N TYR A 95 -14.41 1.61 -7.28
CA TYR A 95 -14.08 0.77 -8.42
C TYR A 95 -12.71 1.09 -9.02
N LEU A 96 -12.43 2.36 -9.34
CA LEU A 96 -11.17 2.76 -9.96
C LEU A 96 -9.96 2.45 -9.06
N ARG A 97 -10.09 2.72 -7.75
CA ARG A 97 -9.07 2.39 -6.75
C ARG A 97 -8.81 0.90 -6.66
N ARG A 98 -9.87 0.09 -6.62
CA ARG A 98 -9.76 -1.36 -6.51
C ARG A 98 -9.17 -1.97 -7.78
N VAL A 99 -9.55 -1.50 -8.96
CA VAL A 99 -8.94 -1.94 -10.23
C VAL A 99 -7.45 -1.56 -10.30
N HIS A 100 -7.07 -0.37 -9.81
CA HIS A 100 -5.66 0.00 -9.73
C HIS A 100 -4.89 -0.94 -8.81
N LEU A 101 -5.41 -1.22 -7.60
CA LEU A 101 -4.80 -2.20 -6.69
C LEU A 101 -4.69 -3.59 -7.33
N GLY A 102 -5.64 -3.99 -8.18
CA GLY A 102 -5.60 -5.26 -8.90
C GLY A 102 -4.47 -5.43 -9.89
N SER A 103 -3.88 -4.33 -10.36
CA SER A 103 -2.67 -4.40 -11.17
C SER A 103 -1.42 -4.71 -10.35
N ILE A 104 -1.46 -4.51 -9.03
CA ILE A 104 -0.33 -4.64 -8.11
C ILE A 104 -0.46 -5.91 -7.25
N ILE A 105 -1.68 -6.26 -6.85
CA ILE A 105 -1.97 -7.35 -5.90
C ILE A 105 -3.10 -8.24 -6.40
N LYS A 106 -3.08 -9.53 -6.02
CA LYS A 106 -4.21 -10.45 -6.24
C LYS A 106 -5.38 -10.10 -5.29
N ILE A 107 -6.34 -9.34 -5.81
CA ILE A 107 -7.55 -8.93 -5.07
C ILE A 107 -8.40 -10.15 -4.69
N LYS A 108 -8.84 -10.20 -3.42
CA LYS A 108 -9.83 -11.16 -2.90
C LYS A 108 -11.25 -10.59 -2.93
N TRP A 109 -12.24 -11.49 -2.99
CA TRP A 109 -13.65 -11.09 -2.97
C TRP A 109 -14.04 -10.48 -1.62
N ASN A 110 -14.82 -9.40 -1.66
CA ASN A 110 -15.46 -8.79 -0.48
C ASN A 110 -14.51 -8.29 0.65
N THR A 111 -13.24 -8.04 0.34
CA THR A 111 -12.28 -7.43 1.28
C THR A 111 -12.14 -5.94 1.02
N SER A 112 -12.31 -5.11 2.06
CA SER A 112 -12.00 -3.69 1.97
C SER A 112 -10.49 -3.50 1.96
N TYR A 113 -10.01 -2.62 1.08
CA TYR A 113 -8.60 -2.24 1.02
C TYR A 113 -8.52 -0.72 1.20
N ASP A 114 -7.72 -0.25 2.15
CA ASP A 114 -7.39 1.16 2.22
C ASP A 114 -6.36 1.49 1.13
N TYR A 115 -6.83 2.11 0.05
CA TYR A 115 -6.01 2.50 -1.09
C TYR A 115 -4.90 3.48 -0.71
N ILE A 116 -5.17 4.46 0.17
CA ILE A 116 -4.21 5.53 0.48
C ILE A 116 -3.09 4.94 1.33
N ASP A 117 -3.45 4.18 2.34
CA ASP A 117 -2.52 3.53 3.24
C ASP A 117 -1.70 2.44 2.50
N PHE A 118 -2.31 1.70 1.56
CA PHE A 118 -1.57 0.75 0.72
C PHE A 118 -0.62 1.42 -0.27
N MET A 119 -1.03 2.50 -0.93
CA MET A 119 -0.15 3.21 -1.86
C MET A 119 1.01 3.88 -1.12
N ARG A 120 0.75 4.47 0.06
CA ARG A 120 1.80 4.99 0.94
C ARG A 120 2.78 3.90 1.37
N ARG A 121 2.26 2.73 1.78
CA ARG A 121 3.09 1.54 2.07
C ARG A 121 3.92 1.10 0.89
N LYS A 122 3.35 1.10 -0.33
CA LYS A 122 4.07 0.71 -1.54
C LYS A 122 5.18 1.70 -1.88
N GLU A 123 4.91 2.99 -1.81
CA GLU A 123 5.89 4.06 -2.08
C GLU A 123 7.07 4.01 -1.10
N ILE A 124 6.81 3.63 0.16
CA ILE A 124 7.84 3.39 1.17
C ILE A 124 8.53 2.02 0.99
N SER A 125 7.82 1.00 0.48
CA SER A 125 8.40 -0.32 0.13
C SER A 125 9.25 -0.26 -1.14
N GLU A 126 9.03 0.74 -2.00
CA GLU A 126 9.90 1.09 -3.14
C GLU A 126 11.16 1.86 -2.69
N VAL A 127 11.52 1.81 -1.40
CA VAL A 127 12.92 1.94 -0.95
C VAL A 127 13.70 0.74 -1.50
N LEU A 128 13.95 0.77 -2.80
CA LEU A 128 14.51 -0.32 -3.62
C LEU A 128 16.01 -0.51 -3.38
N SER A 129 16.66 0.34 -2.58
CA SER A 129 18.08 0.23 -2.30
C SER A 129 18.44 0.71 -0.88
N VAL A 130 19.47 0.10 -0.30
CA VAL A 130 20.06 0.58 0.96
C VAL A 130 20.49 2.05 0.87
N SER A 131 20.88 2.54 -0.31
CA SER A 131 21.22 3.95 -0.52
C SER A 131 20.03 4.89 -0.31
N ASP A 132 18.84 4.51 -0.78
CA ASP A 132 17.63 5.32 -0.62
C ASP A 132 17.22 5.35 0.85
N PHE A 133 17.31 4.21 1.54
CA PHE A 133 17.04 4.13 2.98
C PHE A 133 17.98 5.03 3.79
N ILE A 134 19.29 5.00 3.49
CA ILE A 134 20.28 5.90 4.12
C ILE A 134 19.93 7.36 3.83
N HIS A 135 19.54 7.69 2.60
CA HIS A 135 19.17 9.05 2.22
C HIS A 135 17.94 9.54 3.01
N HIS A 136 16.92 8.70 3.16
CA HIS A 136 15.73 9.00 3.94
C HIS A 136 16.06 9.19 5.43
N LEU A 137 16.88 8.32 6.02
CA LEU A 137 17.36 8.51 7.39
C LEU A 137 18.13 9.81 7.56
N MET A 138 18.97 10.19 6.58
CA MET A 138 19.69 11.47 6.61
C MET A 138 18.73 12.66 6.55
N GLN A 139 17.67 12.60 5.74
CA GLN A 139 16.63 13.63 5.71
C GLN A 139 15.93 13.75 7.07
N TRP A 140 15.54 12.63 7.68
CA TRP A 140 14.93 12.63 9.02
C TRP A 140 15.88 13.16 10.10
N GLN A 141 17.17 12.84 10.02
CA GLN A 141 18.20 13.37 10.92
C GLN A 141 18.31 14.90 10.88
N GLN A 142 18.01 15.52 9.73
CA GLN A 142 17.99 16.98 9.57
C GLN A 142 16.70 17.62 10.07
N GLN A 143 15.58 16.91 9.99
CA GLN A 143 14.25 17.43 10.34
C GLN A 143 13.95 17.36 11.84
N ILE A 144 14.39 16.29 12.51
CA ILE A 144 14.17 16.07 13.95
C ILE A 144 15.14 16.93 14.76
N LYS A 145 14.66 17.63 15.80
CA LYS A 145 15.53 18.51 16.63
C LYS A 145 16.06 17.80 17.87
N ASN A 146 15.37 16.77 18.36
CA ASN A 146 15.81 16.02 19.54
C ASN A 146 17.14 15.29 19.30
N ASP A 147 18.18 15.64 20.05
CA ASP A 147 19.54 15.11 19.84
C ASP A 147 19.67 13.61 20.13
N GLU A 148 18.88 13.05 21.04
CA GLU A 148 18.91 11.60 21.34
C GLU A 148 18.35 10.79 20.16
N VAL A 149 17.27 11.28 19.54
CA VAL A 149 16.67 10.66 18.35
C VAL A 149 17.57 10.84 17.14
N ARG A 150 18.19 12.02 16.98
CA ARG A 150 19.21 12.23 15.94
C ARG A 150 20.41 11.31 16.10
N GLY A 151 20.88 11.09 17.33
CA GLY A 151 21.93 10.13 17.65
C GLY A 151 21.53 8.70 17.31
N SER A 152 20.28 8.32 17.62
CA SER A 152 19.71 7.02 17.26
C SER A 152 19.69 6.79 15.74
N ILE A 153 19.25 7.79 14.97
CA ILE A 153 19.25 7.75 13.51
C ILE A 153 20.68 7.66 12.96
N PHE A 154 21.62 8.43 13.52
CA PHE A 154 23.02 8.37 13.13
C PHE A 154 23.60 6.96 13.32
N THR A 155 23.35 6.32 14.46
CA THR A 155 23.77 4.94 14.73
C THR A 155 23.16 3.97 13.73
N MET A 156 21.87 4.10 13.40
CA MET A 156 21.23 3.28 12.37
C MET A 156 21.90 3.45 11.00
N ILE A 157 22.24 4.69 10.61
CA ILE A 157 22.95 4.96 9.35
C ILE A 157 24.32 4.28 9.35
N GLN A 158 25.10 4.39 10.44
CA GLN A 158 26.42 3.76 10.55
C GLN A 158 26.33 2.24 10.47
N LEU A 159 25.42 1.63 11.22
CA LEU A 159 25.20 0.17 11.18
C LEU A 159 24.81 -0.29 9.78
N THR A 160 23.91 0.44 9.13
CA THR A 160 23.45 0.14 7.77
C THR A 160 24.60 0.21 6.76
N LYS A 161 25.47 1.23 6.84
CA LYS A 161 26.67 1.37 6.00
C LYS A 161 27.66 0.22 6.24
N SER A 162 27.95 -0.11 7.50
CA SER A 162 28.86 -1.22 7.84
C SER A 162 28.36 -2.57 7.35
N MET A 163 27.04 -2.79 7.34
CA MET A 163 26.47 -4.02 6.80
C MET A 163 26.59 -4.13 5.27
N THR A 164 26.45 -3.00 4.56
CA THR A 164 26.40 -2.97 3.08
C THR A 164 27.73 -3.22 2.39
N VAL A 165 28.86 -2.94 3.04
CA VAL A 165 30.20 -3.07 2.44
C VAL A 165 30.47 -4.50 1.93
N ASP A 166 29.97 -5.53 2.62
CA ASP A 166 30.34 -6.91 2.30
C ASP A 166 29.23 -7.75 1.65
N ASN A 167 27.95 -7.41 1.84
CA ASN A 167 26.84 -8.21 1.28
C ASN A 167 25.57 -7.38 1.05
N LYS A 168 25.48 -6.78 -0.14
CA LYS A 168 24.38 -5.91 -0.55
C LYS A 168 23.01 -6.62 -0.53
N HIS A 169 22.95 -7.86 -1.04
CA HIS A 169 21.69 -8.57 -1.25
C HIS A 169 20.99 -8.98 0.06
N HIS A 170 21.73 -9.48 1.05
CA HIS A 170 21.16 -9.81 2.34
C HIS A 170 20.65 -8.57 3.08
N MET A 171 21.36 -7.44 2.90
CA MET A 171 20.97 -6.17 3.51
C MET A 171 19.72 -5.58 2.85
N ASP A 172 19.58 -5.70 1.53
CA ASP A 172 18.37 -5.28 0.81
C ASP A 172 17.12 -5.97 1.41
N LEU A 173 17.20 -7.29 1.67
CA LEU A 173 16.10 -8.06 2.28
C LEU A 173 15.81 -7.67 3.74
N PHE A 174 16.83 -7.25 4.49
CA PHE A 174 16.66 -6.76 5.86
C PHE A 174 15.99 -5.38 5.87
N ILE A 175 16.44 -4.47 4.98
CA ILE A 175 15.86 -3.14 4.80
C ILE A 175 14.42 -3.24 4.32
N GLU A 176 14.10 -4.10 3.37
CA GLU A 176 12.72 -4.32 2.90
C GLU A 176 11.76 -4.66 4.06
N ARG A 177 12.23 -5.42 5.05
CA ARG A 177 11.44 -5.84 6.22
C ARG A 177 11.27 -4.75 7.27
N HIS A 178 12.24 -3.84 7.42
CA HIS A 178 12.31 -2.94 8.56
C HIS A 178 12.20 -1.45 8.23
N ALA A 179 12.52 -1.03 7.00
CA ALA A 179 12.53 0.38 6.58
C ALA A 179 11.20 1.07 6.83
N TYR A 180 10.09 0.44 6.44
CA TYR A 180 8.75 0.99 6.61
C TYR A 180 8.42 1.30 8.06
N SER A 181 8.71 0.36 8.96
CA SER A 181 8.41 0.52 10.38
C SER A 181 9.19 1.68 10.98
N ILE A 182 10.47 1.80 10.59
CA ILE A 182 11.36 2.84 11.09
C ILE A 182 10.96 4.22 10.56
N GLU A 183 10.71 4.35 9.26
CA GLU A 183 10.27 5.62 8.68
C GLU A 183 8.94 6.10 9.26
N ASN A 184 7.98 5.20 9.45
CA ASN A 184 6.70 5.54 10.05
C ASN A 184 6.85 6.00 11.51
N MET A 185 7.74 5.37 12.28
CA MET A 185 8.06 5.82 13.64
C MET A 185 8.69 7.22 13.65
N LEU A 186 9.63 7.49 12.74
CA LEU A 186 10.27 8.81 12.62
C LEU A 186 9.28 9.88 12.19
N GLN A 187 8.39 9.57 11.25
CA GLN A 187 7.32 10.46 10.82
C GLN A 187 6.37 10.80 11.99
N GLN A 188 5.94 9.80 12.76
CA GLN A 188 5.08 10.02 13.93
C GLN A 188 5.80 10.84 15.00
N TYR A 189 7.08 10.56 15.24
CA TYR A 189 7.90 11.35 16.16
C TYR A 189 7.96 12.82 15.74
N TYR A 190 8.24 13.08 14.47
CA TYR A 190 8.31 14.44 13.92
C TYR A 190 6.96 15.16 14.00
N GLN A 191 5.85 14.47 13.77
CA GLN A 191 4.51 15.04 13.94
C GLN A 191 4.23 15.42 15.40
N ILE A 192 4.63 14.59 16.36
CA ILE A 192 4.52 14.91 17.79
C ILE A 192 5.35 16.15 18.12
N GLU A 193 6.60 16.20 17.65
CA GLU A 193 7.51 17.34 17.85
C GLU A 193 6.95 18.65 17.26
N LEU A 194 6.38 18.60 16.06
CA LEU A 194 5.72 19.75 15.42
C LEU A 194 4.46 20.20 16.14
N SER A 195 3.68 19.26 16.71
CA SER A 195 2.41 19.57 17.35
C SER A 195 2.56 20.46 18.59
N LYS A 196 3.73 20.42 19.25
CA LYS A 196 4.02 21.12 20.52
C LYS A 196 2.97 20.88 21.62
N LEU A 197 2.18 19.82 21.51
CA LEU A 197 1.11 19.52 22.44
C LEU A 197 1.71 18.87 23.71
N ASN A 198 1.52 19.51 24.85
CA ASN A 198 2.07 19.05 26.13
C ASN A 198 1.00 18.31 26.95
N ASN A 199 0.59 17.12 26.48
CA ASN A 199 -0.34 16.24 27.19
C ASN A 199 0.39 14.94 27.57
N GLU A 200 0.07 14.36 28.74
CA GLU A 200 0.61 13.09 29.22
C GLU A 200 0.45 11.94 28.22
N VAL A 201 -0.65 11.92 27.45
CA VAL A 201 -0.85 10.93 26.38
C VAL A 201 0.22 11.05 25.29
N ILE A 202 0.60 12.28 24.95
CA ILE A 202 1.57 12.58 23.89
C ILE A 202 2.99 12.30 24.37
N LYS A 203 3.32 12.66 25.63
CA LYS A 203 4.60 12.29 26.24
C LYS A 203 4.80 10.77 26.31
N SER A 204 3.75 10.04 26.67
CA SER A 204 3.77 8.56 26.70
C SER A 204 3.98 7.98 25.30
N ALA A 205 3.30 8.52 24.29
CA ALA A 205 3.49 8.13 22.89
C ALA A 205 4.93 8.43 22.41
N GLU A 206 5.46 9.61 22.73
CA GLU A 206 6.83 10.01 22.40
C GLU A 206 7.86 9.04 23.02
N GLN A 207 7.73 8.75 24.31
CA GLN A 207 8.62 7.83 25.02
C GLN A 207 8.53 6.41 24.45
N LYS A 208 7.32 5.96 24.05
CA LYS A 208 7.12 4.67 23.39
C LYS A 208 7.83 4.61 22.03
N ILE A 209 7.80 5.69 21.26
CA ILE A 209 8.52 5.75 19.98
C ILE A 209 10.04 5.70 20.22
N ARG A 210 10.56 6.48 21.19
CA ARG A 210 12.00 6.49 21.54
C ARG A 210 12.48 5.10 21.98
N THR A 211 11.75 4.45 22.87
CA THR A 211 12.09 3.08 23.32
C THR A 211 12.04 2.07 22.18
N THR A 212 11.07 2.20 21.27
CA THR A 212 10.98 1.31 20.09
C THR A 212 12.13 1.56 19.10
N LEU A 213 12.57 2.80 18.92
CA LEU A 213 13.76 3.11 18.12
C LEU A 213 15.03 2.48 18.70
N LEU A 214 15.20 2.49 20.02
CA LEU A 214 16.33 1.80 20.68
C LEU A 214 16.28 0.28 20.46
N VAL A 215 15.10 -0.32 20.50
CA VAL A 215 14.92 -1.75 20.18
C VAL A 215 15.25 -2.02 18.71
N ALA A 216 14.87 -1.13 17.81
CA ALA A 216 15.25 -1.24 16.40
C ALA A 216 16.77 -1.20 16.23
N ILE A 217 17.49 -0.28 16.89
CA ILE A 217 18.98 -0.26 16.86
C ILE A 217 19.56 -1.60 17.31
N LYS A 218 19.08 -2.16 18.43
CA LYS A 218 19.54 -3.47 18.90
C LYS A 218 19.28 -4.59 17.88
N ALA A 219 18.20 -4.50 17.11
CA ALA A 219 17.93 -5.44 16.03
C ALA A 219 18.97 -5.33 14.90
N PHE A 220 19.38 -4.11 14.52
CA PHE A 220 20.50 -3.91 13.59
C PHE A 220 21.81 -4.45 14.19
N GLU A 221 22.13 -4.16 15.44
CA GLU A 221 23.34 -4.69 16.09
C GLU A 221 23.36 -6.23 16.10
N ASN A 222 22.25 -6.86 16.43
CA ASN A 222 22.12 -8.32 16.40
C ASN A 222 22.32 -8.89 14.99
N GLU A 223 21.82 -8.21 13.97
CA GLU A 223 22.02 -8.63 12.58
C GLU A 223 23.49 -8.50 12.15
N LEU A 224 24.16 -7.43 12.58
CA LEU A 224 25.61 -7.27 12.38
C LEU A 224 26.39 -8.38 13.08
N ASN A 225 26.04 -8.70 14.33
CA ASN A 225 26.70 -9.75 15.10
C ASN A 225 26.51 -11.12 14.47
N LYS A 226 25.29 -11.45 14.01
CA LYS A 226 25.04 -12.69 13.26
C LYS A 226 25.90 -12.76 12.00
N LYS A 227 26.00 -11.66 11.26
CA LYS A 227 26.87 -11.58 10.06
C LYS A 227 28.32 -11.88 10.43
N VAL A 228 28.86 -11.26 11.48
CA VAL A 228 30.23 -11.49 11.94
C VAL A 228 30.45 -12.96 12.31
N GLN A 229 29.49 -13.58 13.01
CA GLN A 229 29.56 -15.00 13.34
C GLN A 229 29.57 -15.91 12.09
N TYR A 230 28.74 -15.62 11.08
CA TYR A 230 28.77 -16.36 9.82
C TYR A 230 30.08 -16.21 9.05
N GLN A 231 30.68 -15.01 9.05
CA GLN A 231 31.99 -14.79 8.45
C GLN A 231 33.09 -15.58 9.16
N HIS A 232 33.10 -15.60 10.49
CA HIS A 232 34.05 -16.41 11.25
C HIS A 232 33.90 -17.90 10.95
N LEU A 233 32.68 -18.44 10.92
CA LEU A 233 32.43 -19.83 10.55
C LEU A 233 32.91 -20.16 9.13
N ALA A 234 32.71 -19.26 8.17
CA ALA A 234 33.19 -19.46 6.80
C ALA A 234 34.73 -19.52 6.74
N ILE A 235 35.41 -18.61 7.46
CA ILE A 235 36.88 -18.60 7.55
C ILE A 235 37.40 -19.87 8.23
N GLU A 236 36.75 -20.33 9.30
CA GLU A 236 37.11 -21.58 9.98
C GLU A 236 37.01 -22.77 9.02
N VAL A 237 35.89 -22.91 8.30
CA VAL A 237 35.69 -23.98 7.32
C VAL A 237 36.72 -23.91 6.19
N GLU A 238 36.99 -22.73 5.64
CA GLU A 238 38.03 -22.55 4.61
C GLU A 238 39.42 -22.91 5.14
N SER A 239 39.74 -22.52 6.37
CA SER A 239 41.01 -22.85 7.00
C SER A 239 41.16 -24.35 7.24
N GLU A 240 40.10 -25.05 7.66
CA GLU A 240 40.11 -26.50 7.84
C GLU A 240 40.28 -27.23 6.50
N VAL A 241 39.58 -26.79 5.46
CA VAL A 241 39.73 -27.32 4.10
C VAL A 241 41.14 -27.10 3.59
N TYR A 242 41.71 -25.92 3.80
CA TYR A 242 43.08 -25.60 3.41
C TYR A 242 44.11 -26.45 4.16
N ILE A 243 43.98 -26.61 5.48
CA ILE A 243 44.85 -27.49 6.28
C ILE A 243 44.73 -28.94 5.79
N ARG A 244 43.52 -29.39 5.46
CA ARG A 244 43.29 -30.74 4.93
C ARG A 244 43.92 -30.93 3.55
N ASP A 245 43.83 -29.92 2.68
CA ASP A 245 44.48 -29.94 1.37
C ASP A 245 46.01 -29.95 1.49
N LEU A 246 46.58 -29.15 2.40
CA LEU A 246 48.02 -29.16 2.71
C LEU A 246 48.49 -30.53 3.23
N LYS A 247 47.73 -31.17 4.14
CA LYS A 247 48.00 -32.54 4.60
C LYS A 247 47.93 -33.55 3.46
N ASN A 248 46.90 -33.46 2.60
CA ASN A 248 46.75 -34.36 1.47
C ASN A 248 47.87 -34.20 0.42
N LYS A 249 48.43 -32.99 0.29
CA LYS A 249 49.58 -32.69 -0.59
C LYS A 249 50.94 -33.00 0.06
N GLY A 250 50.97 -33.49 1.31
CA GLY A 250 52.20 -33.82 2.03
C GLY A 250 53.06 -32.61 2.40
N LEU A 251 52.47 -31.42 2.46
CA LEU A 251 53.13 -30.17 2.84
C LEU A 251 53.06 -29.92 4.36
N LEU A 252 52.31 -30.76 5.07
CA LEU A 252 52.13 -30.80 6.53
C LEU A 252 52.18 -32.25 7.03
#